data_AF-A0A285NR35-F1
#
_entry.id   AF-A0A285NR35-F1
#
_cell.length_a   1.000
_cell.length_b   1.000
_cell.length_c   1.000
_cell.angle_alpha   90.00
_cell.angle_beta   90.00
_cell.angle_gamma   90.00
#
_symmetry.space_group_name_H-M   'P 1'
#
loop_
_entity.id
_entity.type
_entity.pdbx_description
1 polymer ?
#
loop_
_entity_poly.entity_id
_entity_poly.type
_entity_poly.pdbx_seq_one_letter_code
_entity_poly.pdbx_strand_id
1 'polypeptide(L)'
;MLSESLFKENKISGKRGVYPLTGENLFRVGLALCTLLSIDKEIHKPTMCVSELNFLIMALSTGFMAGGGDVFVFEGQADVCVRYERKEELDILVFEGLEPLDFKKLESILFSRYNMPRKEGEEIGNIWTQRERL
;
A
#
# COMPACT_ATOMS: atom_id res chain seq x y z
N MET A 1 -17.89 -6.95 -17.69
CA MET A 1 -17.61 -7.62 -16.41
C MET A 1 -17.81 -6.58 -15.32
N LEU A 2 -18.83 -6.74 -14.48
CA LEU A 2 -18.93 -5.94 -13.26
C LEU A 2 -17.67 -6.29 -12.45
N SER A 3 -16.75 -5.33 -12.33
CA SER A 3 -15.51 -5.51 -11.56
C SER A 3 -15.93 -5.81 -10.13
N GLU A 4 -15.65 -7.02 -9.64
CA GLU A 4 -15.63 -7.22 -8.19
C GLU A 4 -14.66 -6.20 -7.58
N SER A 5 -15.04 -5.63 -6.44
CA SER A 5 -14.19 -4.70 -5.70
C SER A 5 -12.87 -5.40 -5.34
N LEU A 6 -11.76 -4.72 -5.59
CA LEU A 6 -10.41 -5.16 -5.23
C LEU A 6 -10.28 -5.31 -3.71
N PHE A 7 -10.90 -4.40 -2.96
CA PHE A 7 -10.89 -4.41 -1.51
C PHE A 7 -12.18 -5.01 -0.95
N LYS A 8 -12.06 -6.17 -0.31
CA LYS A 8 -13.15 -6.72 0.53
C LYS A 8 -12.97 -6.14 1.92
N GLU A 9 -13.78 -5.14 2.25
CA GLU A 9 -13.62 -4.30 3.44
C GLU A 9 -12.24 -3.62 3.43
N ASN A 10 -11.33 -4.03 4.31
CA ASN A 10 -9.98 -3.52 4.42
C ASN A 10 -8.91 -4.53 3.92
N LYS A 11 -9.30 -5.47 3.05
CA LYS A 11 -8.45 -6.60 2.67
C LYS A 11 -8.31 -6.77 1.17
N ILE A 12 -7.11 -7.14 0.74
CA ILE A 12 -6.86 -7.74 -0.57
C ILE A 12 -6.46 -9.19 -0.34
N SER A 13 -7.16 -10.13 -0.97
CA SER A 13 -6.89 -11.56 -0.86
C SER A 13 -6.68 -12.20 -2.23
N GLY A 14 -5.80 -13.19 -2.31
CA GLY A 14 -5.60 -13.94 -3.54
C GLY A 14 -4.44 -14.93 -3.44
N LYS A 15 -4.03 -15.46 -4.59
CA LYS A 15 -2.84 -16.30 -4.70
C LYS A 15 -1.65 -15.42 -5.09
N ARG A 16 -0.54 -15.49 -4.35
CA ARG A 16 0.70 -14.78 -4.69
C ARG A 16 1.11 -14.96 -6.15
N GLY A 17 1.39 -13.85 -6.84
CA GLY A 17 1.78 -13.84 -8.24
C GLY A 17 0.61 -13.90 -9.23
N VAL A 18 -0.64 -14.02 -8.76
CA VAL A 18 -1.85 -13.98 -9.58
C VAL A 18 -2.67 -12.76 -9.17
N TYR A 19 -3.31 -12.08 -10.13
CA TYR A 19 -4.16 -10.92 -9.82
C TYR A 19 -5.20 -11.29 -8.74
N PRO A 20 -5.37 -10.48 -7.67
CA PRO A 20 -4.83 -9.12 -7.49
C PRO A 20 -3.43 -9.01 -6.84
N LEU A 21 -2.77 -10.12 -6.52
CA LEU A 21 -1.50 -10.17 -5.79
C LEU A 21 -0.26 -10.32 -6.70
N THR A 22 -0.27 -9.64 -7.85
CA THR A 22 0.92 -9.51 -8.71
C THR A 22 1.83 -8.38 -8.21
N GLY A 23 3.12 -8.45 -8.54
CA GLY A 23 4.06 -7.39 -8.17
C GLY A 23 3.67 -6.02 -8.76
N GLU A 24 3.22 -6.00 -10.02
CA GLU A 24 2.75 -4.79 -10.69
C GLU A 24 1.49 -4.21 -10.04
N ASN A 25 0.50 -5.05 -9.74
CA ASN A 25 -0.75 -4.55 -9.15
C ASN A 25 -0.49 -4.00 -7.75
N LEU A 26 0.31 -4.70 -6.93
CA LEU A 26 0.66 -4.23 -5.59
C LEU A 26 1.50 -2.95 -5.62
N PHE A 27 2.43 -2.81 -6.57
CA PHE A 27 3.12 -1.54 -6.80
C PHE A 27 2.11 -0.41 -7.07
N ARG A 28 1.13 -0.65 -7.95
CA ARG A 28 0.08 0.35 -8.24
C ARG A 28 -0.78 0.66 -7.01
N VAL A 29 -1.13 -0.35 -6.20
CA VAL A 29 -1.86 -0.16 -4.93
C VAL A 29 -1.05 0.70 -3.97
N GLY A 30 0.24 0.44 -3.81
CA GLY A 30 1.10 1.22 -2.93
C GLY A 30 1.19 2.68 -3.37
N LEU A 31 1.32 2.91 -4.68
CA LEU A 31 1.37 4.25 -5.26
C LEU A 31 0.05 5.00 -5.07
N ALA A 32 -1.09 4.32 -5.29
CA ALA A 32 -2.42 4.88 -5.08
C ALA A 32 -2.64 5.23 -3.60
N LEU A 33 -2.17 4.37 -2.70
CA LEU A 33 -2.25 4.56 -1.25
C LEU A 33 -1.48 5.81 -0.80
N CYS A 34 -0.22 5.95 -1.25
CA CYS A 34 0.55 7.16 -0.96
C CYS A 34 -0.12 8.41 -1.55
N THR A 35 -0.64 8.31 -2.78
CA THR A 35 -1.33 9.43 -3.46
C THR A 35 -2.57 9.87 -2.68
N LEU A 36 -3.38 8.92 -2.19
CA LEU A 36 -4.55 9.23 -1.37
C LEU A 36 -4.15 9.99 -0.11
N LEU A 37 -3.15 9.50 0.63
CA LEU A 37 -2.71 10.11 1.87
C LEU A 37 -2.14 11.52 1.64
N SER A 38 -1.36 11.71 0.57
CA SER A 38 -0.80 13.03 0.24
C SER A 38 -1.83 14.05 -0.21
N ILE A 39 -2.80 13.65 -1.03
CA ILE A 39 -3.75 14.60 -1.66
C ILE A 39 -5.00 14.79 -0.82
N ASP A 40 -5.65 13.70 -0.40
CA ASP A 40 -6.95 13.74 0.26
C ASP A 40 -6.84 14.00 1.76
N LYS A 41 -5.77 13.49 2.38
CA LYS A 41 -5.52 13.66 3.83
C LYS A 41 -4.47 14.75 4.11
N GLU A 42 -3.95 15.41 3.07
CA GLU A 42 -2.96 16.49 3.14
C GLU A 42 -1.67 16.11 3.92
N ILE A 43 -1.30 14.82 3.90
CA ILE A 43 -0.12 14.31 4.61
C ILE A 43 1.11 14.51 3.73
N HIS A 44 1.93 15.52 4.06
CA HIS A 44 3.09 15.88 3.24
C HIS A 44 4.10 14.73 3.06
N LYS A 45 4.31 13.91 4.09
CA LYS A 45 5.19 12.74 4.03
C LYS A 45 4.50 11.52 4.63
N PRO A 46 3.67 10.80 3.83
CA PRO A 46 2.92 9.65 4.33
C PRO A 46 3.84 8.56 4.85
N THR A 47 3.36 7.84 5.85
CA THR A 47 4.08 6.75 6.49
C THR A 47 3.25 5.47 6.45
N MET A 48 3.89 4.36 6.10
CA MET A 48 3.29 3.03 6.13
C MET A 48 4.06 2.12 7.08
N CYS A 49 3.39 1.46 8.01
CA CYS A 49 3.98 0.40 8.82
C CYS A 49 3.64 -0.97 8.23
N VAL A 50 4.58 -1.92 8.30
CA VAL A 50 4.39 -3.29 7.81
C VAL A 50 4.88 -4.32 8.82
N SER A 51 4.16 -5.44 8.93
CA SER A 51 4.46 -6.47 9.93
C SER A 51 5.71 -7.31 9.62
N GLU A 52 6.06 -7.46 8.34
CA GLU A 52 7.15 -8.31 7.88
C GLU A 52 7.58 -7.96 6.45
N LEU A 53 8.72 -8.49 6.00
CA LEU A 53 9.18 -8.35 4.62
C LEU A 53 9.00 -9.66 3.85
N ASN A 54 8.01 -9.68 2.97
CA ASN A 54 7.81 -10.73 1.99
C ASN A 54 7.55 -10.12 0.60
N PHE A 55 7.40 -10.97 -0.42
CA PHE A 55 7.18 -10.52 -1.81
C PHE A 55 6.03 -9.51 -1.95
N LEU A 56 4.89 -9.76 -1.29
CA LEU A 56 3.70 -8.93 -1.41
C LEU A 56 3.89 -7.58 -0.74
N ILE A 57 4.41 -7.59 0.50
CA ILE A 57 4.69 -6.37 1.24
C ILE A 57 5.76 -5.53 0.53
N MET A 58 6.82 -6.14 0.00
CA MET A 58 7.86 -5.41 -0.73
C MET A 58 7.33 -4.80 -2.03
N ALA A 59 6.49 -5.50 -2.79
CA ALA A 59 5.89 -4.96 -4.00
C ALA A 59 5.00 -3.74 -3.68
N LEU A 60 4.17 -3.85 -2.64
CA LEU A 60 3.35 -2.75 -2.13
C LEU A 60 4.20 -1.58 -1.65
N SER A 61 5.20 -1.86 -0.81
CA SER A 61 6.10 -0.86 -0.22
C SER A 61 6.89 -0.09 -1.27
N THR A 62 7.34 -0.77 -2.32
CA THR A 62 8.03 -0.11 -3.44
C THR A 62 7.12 0.90 -4.14
N GLY A 63 5.84 0.59 -4.30
CA GLY A 63 4.84 1.52 -4.83
C GLY A 63 4.61 2.72 -3.93
N PHE A 64 4.50 2.48 -2.62
CA PHE A 64 4.30 3.53 -1.62
C PHE A 64 5.49 4.50 -1.57
N MET A 65 6.72 3.96 -1.54
CA MET A 65 7.95 4.75 -1.60
C MET A 65 8.09 5.54 -2.90
N ALA A 66 7.68 4.97 -4.04
CA ALA A 66 7.67 5.68 -5.32
C ALA A 66 6.66 6.86 -5.33
N GLY A 67 5.68 6.88 -4.43
CA GLY A 67 4.80 8.04 -4.18
C GLY A 67 5.41 9.11 -3.26
N GLY A 68 6.54 8.82 -2.62
CA GLY A 68 7.24 9.70 -1.67
C GLY A 68 7.03 9.36 -0.19
N GLY A 69 6.31 8.27 0.12
CA GLY A 69 6.02 7.87 1.50
C GLY A 69 7.07 6.94 2.10
N ASP A 70 7.37 7.11 3.39
CA ASP A 70 8.32 6.24 4.11
C ASP A 70 7.64 4.95 4.62
N VAL A 71 8.38 3.85 4.64
CA VAL A 71 7.93 2.53 5.11
C VAL A 71 8.72 2.09 6.33
N PHE A 72 8.03 1.62 7.37
CA PHE A 72 8.63 1.15 8.62
C PHE A 72 8.31 -0.33 8.85
N VAL A 73 9.33 -1.16 9.05
CA VAL A 73 9.19 -2.61 9.27
C VAL A 73 9.06 -2.93 10.76
N PHE A 74 8.07 -2.31 11.39
CA PHE A 74 7.70 -2.55 12.77
C PHE A 74 6.32 -1.96 13.03
N GLU A 75 5.55 -2.58 13.91
CA GLU A 75 4.28 -2.01 14.37
C GLU A 75 4.57 -0.73 15.18
N GLY A 76 3.88 0.35 14.80
CA GLY A 76 4.06 1.69 15.36
C GLY A 76 2.99 2.65 14.85
N GLN A 77 3.05 3.91 15.30
CA GLN A 77 2.18 4.96 14.76
C GLN A 77 2.65 5.34 13.34
N ALA A 78 1.88 4.91 12.34
CA ALA A 78 1.98 5.32 10.95
C ALA A 78 0.58 5.70 10.44
N ASP A 79 0.51 6.38 9.31
CA ASP A 79 -0.77 6.80 8.71
C ASP A 79 -1.59 5.61 8.22
N VAL A 80 -0.89 4.55 7.78
CA VAL A 80 -1.50 3.27 7.40
C VAL A 80 -0.60 2.13 7.85
N CYS A 81 -1.21 1.04 8.29
CA CYS A 81 -0.50 -0.18 8.64
C CYS A 81 -1.00 -1.36 7.80
N VAL A 82 -0.07 -2.18 7.31
CA VAL A 82 -0.39 -3.32 6.45
C VAL A 82 0.17 -4.59 7.07
N ARG A 83 -0.72 -5.50 7.43
CA ARG A 83 -0.40 -6.79 8.01
C ARG A 83 -0.61 -7.90 6.98
N TYR A 84 0.37 -8.79 6.88
CA TYR A 84 0.23 -10.01 6.11
C TYR A 84 -0.43 -11.11 6.93
N GLU A 85 -1.40 -11.79 6.34
CA GLU A 85 -1.99 -13.02 6.87
C GLU A 85 -1.95 -14.11 5.80
N ARG A 86 -1.81 -15.36 6.23
CA ARG A 86 -2.02 -16.53 5.38
C ARG A 86 -3.18 -17.35 5.91
N LYS A 87 -4.17 -17.63 5.06
CA LYS A 87 -5.28 -18.54 5.35
C LYS A 87 -5.34 -19.61 4.29
N GLU A 88 -5.04 -20.85 4.67
CA GLU A 88 -4.97 -21.99 3.75
C GLU A 88 -4.01 -21.70 2.57
N GLU A 89 -4.56 -21.69 1.34
CA GLU A 89 -3.82 -21.41 0.11
C GLU A 89 -3.86 -19.93 -0.32
N LEU A 90 -4.50 -19.06 0.47
CA LEU A 90 -4.66 -17.65 0.15
C LEU A 90 -3.74 -16.78 1.01
N ASP A 91 -3.09 -15.85 0.33
CA ASP A 91 -2.40 -14.71 0.92
C ASP A 91 -3.39 -13.56 1.10
N ILE A 92 -3.30 -12.85 2.23
CA ILE A 92 -4.18 -11.73 2.56
C ILE A 92 -3.33 -10.55 3.05
N LEU A 93 -3.59 -9.37 2.51
CA LEU A 93 -3.08 -8.10 3.01
C LEU A 93 -4.22 -7.36 3.71
N VAL A 94 -4.04 -7.05 5.00
CA VAL A 94 -5.01 -6.33 5.83
C VAL A 94 -4.50 -4.91 6.04
N PHE A 95 -5.31 -3.92 5.69
CA PHE A 95 -4.98 -2.50 5.77
C PHE A 95 -5.68 -1.86 6.98
N GLU A 96 -4.96 -1.12 7.79
CA GLU A 96 -5.44 -0.46 9.01
C GLU A 96 -5.08 1.02 8.96
N GLY A 97 -5.86 1.89 9.63
CA GLY A 97 -5.69 3.34 9.57
C GLY A 97 -6.47 4.05 8.46
N LEU A 98 -7.30 3.31 7.69
CA LEU A 98 -8.14 3.84 6.62
C LEU A 98 -9.63 3.63 6.92
N GLU A 99 -10.46 4.57 6.50
CA GLU A 99 -11.91 4.48 6.62
C GLU A 99 -12.55 3.71 5.44
N PRO A 100 -13.77 3.17 5.57
CA PRO A 100 -14.46 2.49 4.47
C PRO A 100 -14.57 3.31 3.17
N LEU A 101 -14.68 4.64 3.28
CA LEU A 101 -14.74 5.53 2.12
C LEU A 101 -13.38 5.65 1.41
N ASP A 102 -12.27 5.56 2.15
CA ASP A 102 -10.91 5.65 1.61
C ASP A 102 -10.65 4.51 0.62
N PHE A 103 -11.13 3.30 0.90
CA PHE A 103 -11.00 2.16 -0.03
C PHE A 103 -11.72 2.40 -1.36
N LYS A 104 -12.88 3.07 -1.35
CA LYS A 104 -13.57 3.46 -2.60
C LYS A 104 -12.78 4.50 -3.38
N LYS A 105 -12.14 5.45 -2.68
CA LYS A 105 -11.24 6.44 -3.29
C LYS A 105 -10.00 5.77 -3.88
N LEU A 106 -9.40 4.79 -3.19
CA LEU A 106 -8.27 4.00 -3.70
C LEU A 106 -8.62 3.28 -4.98
N GLU A 107 -9.76 2.60 -5.03
CA GLU A 107 -10.23 1.93 -6.26
C GLU A 107 -10.45 2.93 -7.39
N SER A 108 -11.04 4.10 -7.09
CA SER A 108 -11.21 5.17 -8.07
C SER A 108 -9.86 5.62 -8.65
N ILE A 109 -8.83 5.80 -7.80
CA ILE A 109 -7.47 6.15 -8.24
C ILE A 109 -6.86 5.02 -9.09
N LEU A 110 -7.01 3.76 -8.67
CA LEU A 110 -6.42 2.60 -9.34
C LEU A 110 -7.02 2.31 -10.72
N PHE A 111 -8.32 2.49 -10.87
CA PHE A 111 -9.03 2.23 -12.12
C PHE A 111 -9.21 3.51 -12.98
N SER A 112 -8.71 4.64 -12.49
CA SER A 112 -8.60 5.87 -13.26
C SER A 112 -7.69 5.70 -14.48
N ARG A 113 -7.98 6.46 -15.54
CA ARG A 113 -7.11 6.58 -16.71
C ARG A 113 -5.96 7.58 -16.50
N TYR A 114 -6.01 8.37 -15.43
CA TYR A 114 -4.98 9.34 -15.11
C TYR A 114 -3.76 8.64 -14.51
N ASN A 115 -2.57 9.14 -14.86
CA ASN A 115 -1.33 8.66 -14.27
C ASN A 115 -1.23 9.10 -12.81
N MET A 116 -0.87 8.16 -11.94
CA MET A 116 -0.51 8.49 -10.57
C MET A 116 0.87 9.19 -10.55
N PRO A 117 1.01 10.34 -9.87
CA PRO A 117 2.31 11.01 -9.73
C PRO A 117 3.35 10.09 -9.09
N ARG A 118 4.59 10.19 -9.55
CA ARG A 118 5.73 9.47 -8.98
C ARG A 118 6.81 10.46 -8.58
N LYS A 119 7.49 10.15 -7.49
CA LYS A 119 8.67 10.88 -7.03
C LYS A 119 9.93 10.28 -7.63
N GLU A 120 10.96 11.11 -7.76
CA GLU A 120 12.24 10.75 -8.37
C GLU A 120 13.40 11.22 -7.48
N GLY A 121 14.55 10.56 -7.62
CA GLY A 121 15.76 10.92 -6.85
C GLY A 121 15.55 10.85 -5.34
N GLU A 122 15.94 11.92 -4.64
CA GLU A 122 15.88 12.02 -3.17
C GLU A 122 14.44 12.18 -2.63
N GLU A 123 13.46 12.44 -3.49
CA GLU A 123 12.05 12.51 -3.08
C GLU A 123 11.39 11.14 -2.91
N ILE A 124 12.05 10.05 -3.34
CA ILE A 124 11.57 8.69 -3.14
C ILE A 124 11.64 8.36 -1.64
N GLY A 125 10.58 7.76 -1.11
CA GLY A 125 10.50 7.34 0.28
C GLY A 125 11.50 6.25 0.64
N ASN A 126 11.80 6.14 1.93
CA ASN A 126 12.78 5.17 2.45
C ASN A 126 12.08 4.00 3.14
N ILE A 127 12.76 2.86 3.22
CA ILE A 127 12.35 1.73 4.05
C ILE A 127 13.29 1.58 5.25
N TRP A 128 12.71 1.57 6.45
CA TRP A 128 13.42 1.49 7.71
C TRP A 128 13.18 0.13 8.35
N THR A 129 14.24 -0.69 8.42
CA THR A 129 14.19 -2.05 8.95
C THR A 129 14.64 -2.17 10.40
N GLN A 130 15.18 -1.09 10.98
CA GLN A 130 15.62 -1.01 12.36
C GLN A 130 14.83 0.07 13.09
N ARG A 131 14.56 -0.16 14.38
CA ARG A 131 13.75 0.74 15.22
C ARG A 131 14.48 2.04 15.61
N GLU A 132 15.78 2.10 15.42
CA GLU A 132 16.61 3.25 15.77
C GLU A 132 16.77 4.18 14.55
N ARG A 133 16.09 5.34 14.60
CA ARG A 133 16.57 6.54 13.92
C ARG A 133 17.91 6.89 14.59
N LEU A 134 19.01 6.69 13.89
CA LEU A 134 20.28 7.36 14.21
C LEU A 134 20.10 8.88 14.09
#